data_AF-A0A9X0Y7P4-F1
#
_entry.id   AF-A0A9X0Y7P4-F1
#
_cell.length_a   1.000
_cell.length_b   1.000
_cell.length_c   1.000
_cell.angle_alpha   90.00
_cell.angle_beta   90.00
_cell.angle_gamma   90.00
#
_symmetry.space_group_name_H-M   'P 1'
#
loop_
_entity.id
_entity.type
_entity.pdbx_description
1 polymer ?
#
loop_
_entity_poly.entity_id
_entity_poly.type
_entity_poly.pdbx_seq_one_letter_code
_entity_poly.pdbx_strand_id
1 'polypeptide(L)'
;MARLNGLKLGGNPIQWTEQSLAQLKQFQHLKILVLSHNAHLLHAPDISRMPLLQMLMLDNTGIGNWPSGLFELPRPATFVLDLRNTAVRQLPLVEPGSWQAELVVRTRLDRQRLDFDSENLMVDLRRAAGLDPWRTYPARGEIDSAFWLENRRGARREHLQRLWDDLEGEQGSQGFFEVIRSLQVEGVTFQTPEDAGRYQLNRTQLSLNVWRMLQAMHSDDGLRERLFLMAREPFNCADAGAEIFNAMGIEVLVFEAYRDASLSTLGPALARLARQKARLHQVNRIAQADVKHRLAPLDAGGLGLRLNTELLEGQRGTVDEVEVYVAYQTGLKERLDLPWLSSHMAYRTTSGVSAEQLKTAGDSVLELEQGDGLVNQMLEQDFWNNYLMDTYPQAFRDNQCLHRDSTAGVDDLRSAQDDWAHYLQRPAVQQDSATSEQLRQQLTALADKMGVPHSVVLTGEPMSDAIYLRIFGDSFYDESELGRRLTRSVLGQETQTSESQITVTFPA
;
A
#
# COMPACT_ATOMS: atom_id res chain seq x y z
N MET A 1 -22.31 -55.95 9.60
CA MET A 1 -21.08 -55.16 9.75
C MET A 1 -21.46 -53.69 9.90
N ALA A 2 -20.82 -52.99 10.85
CA ALA A 2 -21.29 -51.71 11.36
C ALA A 2 -21.36 -50.61 10.27
N ARG A 3 -22.52 -49.97 10.15
CA ARG A 3 -22.79 -48.81 9.26
C ARG A 3 -22.20 -47.52 9.84
N LEU A 4 -20.90 -47.53 10.11
CA LEU A 4 -20.24 -46.35 10.67
C LEU A 4 -20.09 -45.29 9.57
N ASN A 5 -20.83 -44.20 9.70
CA ASN A 5 -20.83 -43.09 8.73
C ASN A 5 -19.90 -41.94 9.14
N GLY A 6 -19.56 -41.83 10.42
CA GLY A 6 -18.72 -40.76 10.94
C GLY A 6 -17.84 -41.28 12.06
N LEU A 7 -16.55 -41.01 11.97
CA LEU A 7 -15.57 -41.32 13.00
C LEU A 7 -14.76 -40.06 13.31
N LYS A 8 -14.86 -39.58 14.54
CA LYS A 8 -14.16 -38.39 15.02
C LYS A 8 -13.26 -38.78 16.18
N LEU A 9 -11.95 -38.84 15.93
CA LEU A 9 -10.91 -39.22 16.88
C LEU A 9 -9.84 -38.12 16.97
N GLY A 10 -10.24 -36.86 16.81
CA GLY A 10 -9.30 -35.73 16.90
C GLY A 10 -8.87 -35.44 18.35
N GLY A 11 -7.62 -35.01 18.54
CA GLY A 11 -7.06 -34.63 19.85
C GLY A 11 -6.97 -35.79 20.84
N ASN A 12 -6.72 -37.02 20.36
CA ASN A 12 -6.69 -38.22 21.20
C ASN A 12 -5.24 -38.69 21.44
N PRO A 13 -4.94 -39.26 22.63
CA PRO A 13 -3.61 -39.81 22.93
C PRO A 13 -3.36 -41.19 22.28
N ILE A 14 -4.11 -41.53 21.22
CA ILE A 14 -4.01 -42.83 20.55
C ILE A 14 -2.66 -42.95 19.86
N GLN A 15 -1.92 -44.02 20.17
CA GLN A 15 -0.75 -44.39 19.38
C GLN A 15 -1.21 -45.03 18.08
N TRP A 16 -1.06 -44.30 16.98
CA TRP A 16 -1.41 -44.78 15.66
C TRP A 16 -0.33 -45.74 15.14
N THR A 17 -0.72 -46.99 14.88
CA THR A 17 0.14 -48.03 14.32
C THR A 17 -0.35 -48.40 12.92
N GLU A 18 0.49 -49.06 12.12
CA GLU A 18 0.07 -49.57 10.81
C GLU A 18 -1.16 -50.49 10.92
N GLN A 19 -1.23 -51.29 11.99
CA GLN A 19 -2.36 -52.18 12.24
C GLN A 19 -3.67 -51.40 12.51
N SER A 20 -3.62 -50.32 13.30
CA SER A 20 -4.82 -49.52 13.57
C SER A 20 -5.29 -48.75 12.32
N LEU A 21 -4.36 -48.27 11.49
CA LEU A 21 -4.69 -47.69 10.18
C LEU A 21 -5.27 -48.73 9.20
N ALA A 22 -4.76 -49.97 9.21
CA ALA A 22 -5.30 -51.06 8.40
C ALA A 22 -6.73 -51.46 8.83
N GLN A 23 -7.07 -51.31 10.11
CA GLN A 23 -8.44 -51.47 10.60
C GLN A 23 -9.35 -50.34 10.10
N LEU A 24 -8.87 -49.09 10.10
CA LEU A 24 -9.64 -47.95 9.58
C LEU A 24 -10.10 -48.18 8.13
N LYS A 25 -9.21 -48.74 7.30
CA LYS A 25 -9.50 -49.08 5.89
C LYS A 25 -10.73 -49.98 5.70
N GLN A 26 -11.13 -50.75 6.72
CA GLN A 26 -12.29 -51.67 6.61
C GLN A 26 -13.65 -50.95 6.70
N PHE A 27 -13.71 -49.68 7.12
CA PHE A 27 -14.96 -48.93 7.27
C PHE A 27 -15.42 -48.28 5.95
N GLN A 28 -15.99 -49.08 5.05
CA GLN A 28 -16.35 -48.67 3.68
C GLN A 28 -17.48 -47.64 3.58
N HIS A 29 -18.28 -47.48 4.64
CA HIS A 29 -19.42 -46.56 4.67
C HIS A 29 -19.12 -45.19 5.29
N LEU A 30 -17.85 -44.92 5.65
CA LEU A 30 -17.47 -43.63 6.24
C LEU A 30 -17.71 -42.49 5.26
N LYS A 31 -18.39 -41.46 5.78
CA LYS A 31 -18.58 -40.16 5.14
C LYS A 31 -17.70 -39.09 5.77
N ILE A 32 -17.45 -39.19 7.08
CA ILE A 32 -16.67 -38.21 7.85
C ILE A 32 -15.59 -38.96 8.62
N LEU A 33 -14.33 -38.58 8.42
CA LEU A 33 -13.19 -39.05 9.19
C LEU A 33 -12.40 -37.85 9.71
N VAL A 34 -12.37 -37.67 11.03
CA VAL A 34 -11.62 -36.58 11.69
C VAL A 34 -10.54 -37.20 12.57
N LEU A 35 -9.28 -37.01 12.19
CA LEU A 35 -8.10 -37.43 12.95
C LEU A 35 -7.21 -36.22 13.32
N SER A 36 -7.76 -35.00 13.28
CA SER A 36 -7.05 -33.76 13.58
C SER A 36 -6.39 -33.75 14.96
N HIS A 37 -5.34 -32.96 15.15
CA HIS A 37 -4.66 -32.81 16.44
C HIS A 37 -4.10 -34.11 17.05
N ASN A 38 -3.73 -35.08 16.21
CA ASN A 38 -3.02 -36.29 16.61
C ASN A 38 -1.56 -36.19 16.17
N ALA A 39 -0.72 -35.51 16.96
CA ALA A 39 0.68 -35.22 16.58
C ALA A 39 1.54 -36.48 16.31
N HIS A 40 1.21 -37.62 16.92
CA HIS A 40 1.90 -38.90 16.71
C HIS A 40 1.39 -39.70 15.50
N LEU A 41 0.38 -39.20 14.77
CA LEU A 41 -0.03 -39.80 13.51
C LEU A 41 0.96 -39.40 12.42
N LEU A 42 1.90 -40.30 12.09
CA LEU A 42 2.97 -40.05 11.11
C LEU A 42 2.65 -40.56 9.69
N HIS A 43 1.69 -41.47 9.58
CA HIS A 43 1.27 -42.05 8.30
C HIS A 43 -0.20 -41.70 8.03
N ALA A 44 -0.49 -41.21 6.82
CA ALA A 44 -1.86 -40.92 6.42
C ALA A 44 -2.68 -42.23 6.28
N PRO A 45 -3.99 -42.21 6.59
CA PRO A 45 -4.85 -43.38 6.43
C PRO A 45 -5.05 -43.76 4.96
N ASP A 46 -5.20 -45.06 4.70
CA ASP A 46 -5.59 -45.56 3.38
C ASP A 46 -7.11 -45.47 3.20
N ILE A 47 -7.53 -44.65 2.24
CA ILE A 47 -8.93 -44.34 1.93
C ILE A 47 -9.41 -44.96 0.61
N SER A 48 -8.65 -45.90 0.03
CA SER A 48 -8.98 -46.62 -1.22
C SER A 48 -10.31 -47.39 -1.16
N ARG A 49 -10.79 -47.73 0.05
CA ARG A 49 -12.03 -48.47 0.27
C ARG A 49 -13.17 -47.61 0.82
N MET A 50 -13.05 -46.28 0.78
CA MET A 50 -14.03 -45.35 1.35
C MET A 50 -14.68 -44.48 0.25
N PRO A 51 -15.55 -45.03 -0.62
CA PRO A 51 -16.14 -44.29 -1.74
C PRO A 51 -17.15 -43.21 -1.30
N LEU A 52 -17.70 -43.33 -0.10
CA LEU A 52 -18.68 -42.38 0.43
C LEU A 52 -18.05 -41.23 1.22
N LEU A 53 -16.71 -41.19 1.33
CA LEU A 53 -16.01 -40.19 2.12
C LEU A 53 -16.21 -38.80 1.52
N GLN A 54 -16.72 -37.88 2.35
CA GLN A 54 -17.01 -36.49 2.02
C GLN A 54 -16.11 -35.52 2.79
N MET A 55 -15.60 -35.93 3.95
CA MET A 55 -14.74 -35.09 4.79
C MET A 55 -13.63 -35.92 5.41
N LEU A 56 -12.40 -35.47 5.22
CA LEU A 56 -11.19 -36.01 5.82
C LEU A 56 -10.40 -34.86 6.46
N MET A 57 -10.35 -34.83 7.79
CA MET A 57 -9.59 -33.84 8.54
C MET A 57 -8.37 -34.49 9.17
N LEU A 58 -7.18 -34.05 8.75
CA LEU A 58 -5.87 -34.53 9.20
C LEU A 58 -4.99 -33.36 9.67
N ASP A 59 -5.58 -32.19 9.91
CA ASP A 59 -4.85 -31.01 10.33
C ASP A 59 -4.19 -31.20 11.70
N ASN A 60 -3.04 -30.55 11.93
CA ASN A 60 -2.27 -30.68 13.17
C ASN A 60 -1.84 -32.13 13.48
N THR A 61 -1.36 -32.86 12.47
CA THR A 61 -0.82 -34.22 12.59
C THR A 61 0.63 -34.27 12.07
N GLY A 62 1.35 -35.36 12.34
CA GLY A 62 2.73 -35.54 11.89
C GLY A 62 2.87 -36.14 10.48
N ILE A 63 1.78 -36.25 9.71
CA ILE A 63 1.81 -36.93 8.41
C ILE A 63 2.68 -36.20 7.39
N GLY A 64 3.51 -36.95 6.67
CA GLY A 64 4.39 -36.41 5.62
C GLY A 64 3.90 -36.63 4.19
N ASN A 65 2.90 -37.51 4.00
CA ASN A 65 2.41 -37.94 2.68
C ASN A 65 0.90 -37.74 2.58
N TRP A 66 0.42 -37.62 1.33
CA TRP A 66 -1.01 -37.60 1.01
C TRP A 66 -1.65 -38.97 1.30
N PRO A 67 -2.97 -39.03 1.59
CA PRO A 67 -3.68 -40.28 1.85
C PRO A 67 -3.63 -41.25 0.66
N SER A 68 -3.27 -42.51 0.91
CA SER A 68 -3.32 -43.56 -0.11
C SER A 68 -4.76 -43.79 -0.59
N GLY A 69 -4.94 -44.04 -1.89
CA GLY A 69 -6.27 -44.22 -2.47
C GLY A 69 -7.08 -42.94 -2.64
N LEU A 70 -6.46 -41.75 -2.46
CA LEU A 70 -7.13 -40.47 -2.69
C LEU A 70 -7.64 -40.33 -4.13
N PHE A 71 -6.82 -40.71 -5.11
CA PHE A 71 -7.12 -40.60 -6.54
C PHE A 71 -7.66 -41.89 -7.18
N GLU A 72 -7.77 -42.99 -6.43
CA GLU A 72 -8.33 -44.25 -6.93
C GLU A 72 -9.84 -44.21 -7.08
N LEU A 73 -10.50 -43.27 -6.39
CA LEU A 73 -11.94 -43.10 -6.38
C LEU A 73 -12.29 -41.63 -6.70
N PRO A 74 -13.25 -41.37 -7.60
CA PRO A 74 -13.74 -40.02 -7.84
C PRO A 74 -14.27 -39.41 -6.53
N ARG A 75 -13.85 -38.18 -6.24
CA ARG A 75 -14.33 -37.42 -5.08
C ARG A 75 -15.30 -36.33 -5.54
N PRO A 76 -16.43 -36.12 -4.86
CA PRO A 76 -17.34 -35.03 -5.22
C PRO A 76 -16.65 -33.67 -5.01
N ALA A 77 -17.13 -32.63 -5.71
CA ALA A 77 -16.58 -31.28 -5.56
C ALA A 77 -16.67 -30.73 -4.13
N THR A 78 -17.63 -31.23 -3.35
CA THR A 78 -17.83 -30.90 -1.94
C THR A 78 -16.92 -31.68 -0.99
N PHE A 79 -16.04 -32.54 -1.49
CA PHE A 79 -15.11 -33.30 -0.66
C PHE A 79 -14.11 -32.36 0.01
N VAL A 80 -14.03 -32.41 1.34
CA VAL A 80 -13.13 -31.57 2.13
C VAL A 80 -11.94 -32.40 2.60
N LEU A 81 -10.75 -31.98 2.19
CA LEU A 81 -9.47 -32.48 2.72
C LEU A 81 -8.72 -31.36 3.42
N ASP A 82 -8.36 -31.58 4.68
CA ASP A 82 -7.59 -30.63 5.48
C ASP A 82 -6.27 -31.27 5.93
N LEU A 83 -5.16 -30.71 5.45
CA LEU A 83 -3.76 -31.07 5.70
C LEU A 83 -2.96 -29.91 6.31
N ARG A 84 -3.63 -28.87 6.84
CA ARG A 84 -2.94 -27.73 7.49
C ARG A 84 -2.15 -28.20 8.71
N ASN A 85 -1.03 -27.55 9.00
CA ASN A 85 -0.12 -27.91 10.10
C ASN A 85 0.32 -29.38 10.07
N THR A 86 0.66 -29.92 8.89
CA THR A 86 1.23 -31.26 8.72
C THR A 86 2.69 -31.20 8.26
N ALA A 87 3.34 -32.36 8.09
CA ALA A 87 4.70 -32.46 7.56
C ALA A 87 4.74 -32.67 6.02
N VAL A 88 3.59 -32.55 5.33
CA VAL A 88 3.51 -32.65 3.87
C VAL A 88 4.26 -31.50 3.21
N ARG A 89 5.23 -31.86 2.35
CA ARG A 89 6.01 -30.89 1.55
C ARG A 89 5.86 -31.08 0.04
N GLN A 90 5.42 -32.26 -0.37
CA GLN A 90 5.31 -32.64 -1.78
C GLN A 90 3.86 -32.72 -2.24
N LEU A 91 3.59 -32.19 -3.42
CA LEU A 91 2.31 -32.38 -4.09
C LEU A 91 2.33 -33.62 -4.99
N PRO A 92 1.19 -34.32 -5.13
CA PRO A 92 1.07 -35.38 -6.13
C PRO A 92 1.15 -34.79 -7.54
N LEU A 93 1.89 -35.46 -8.42
CA LEU A 93 1.93 -35.11 -9.84
C LEU A 93 0.59 -35.45 -10.48
N VAL A 94 -0.10 -34.42 -10.97
CA VAL A 94 -1.45 -34.51 -11.55
C VAL A 94 -1.53 -33.63 -12.79
N GLU A 95 -2.28 -34.09 -13.78
CA GLU A 95 -2.49 -33.34 -15.03
C GLU A 95 -3.35 -32.09 -14.78
N PRO A 96 -2.92 -30.88 -15.21
CA PRO A 96 -3.74 -29.67 -15.11
C PRO A 96 -5.12 -29.83 -15.76
N GLY A 97 -6.17 -29.31 -15.12
CA GLY A 97 -7.56 -29.43 -15.58
C GLY A 97 -8.20 -30.80 -15.31
N SER A 98 -7.46 -31.78 -14.79
CA SER A 98 -8.04 -33.05 -14.32
C SER A 98 -8.84 -32.87 -13.01
N TRP A 99 -9.72 -33.81 -12.70
CA TRP A 99 -10.43 -33.82 -11.42
C TRP A 99 -9.48 -34.04 -10.23
N GLN A 100 -8.33 -34.71 -10.45
CA GLN A 100 -7.27 -34.85 -9.44
C GLN A 100 -6.59 -33.51 -9.18
N ALA A 101 -6.28 -32.73 -10.23
CA ALA A 101 -5.79 -31.37 -10.09
C ALA A 101 -6.78 -30.48 -9.34
N GLU A 102 -8.07 -30.55 -9.68
CA GLU A 102 -9.12 -29.84 -8.96
C GLU A 102 -9.08 -30.21 -7.47
N LEU A 103 -9.05 -31.50 -7.12
CA LEU A 103 -8.96 -31.98 -5.74
C LEU A 103 -7.73 -31.43 -4.99
N VAL A 104 -6.55 -31.47 -5.61
CA VAL A 104 -5.29 -30.95 -5.04
C VAL A 104 -5.42 -29.45 -4.76
N VAL A 105 -5.96 -28.69 -5.71
CA VAL A 105 -6.09 -27.23 -5.64
C VAL A 105 -7.02 -26.75 -4.52
N ARG A 106 -8.10 -27.48 -4.21
CA ARG A 106 -9.05 -27.17 -3.11
C ARG A 106 -8.67 -27.80 -1.77
N THR A 107 -7.63 -28.63 -1.72
CA THR A 107 -7.13 -29.17 -0.45
C THR A 107 -6.57 -28.03 0.40
N ARG A 108 -6.91 -28.01 1.69
CA ARG A 108 -6.37 -27.02 2.62
C ARG A 108 -5.01 -27.51 3.11
N LEU A 109 -3.94 -26.77 2.86
CA LEU A 109 -2.58 -27.10 3.31
C LEU A 109 -1.72 -25.85 3.49
N ASP A 110 -0.62 -25.99 4.22
CA ASP A 110 0.32 -24.90 4.45
C ASP A 110 1.26 -24.75 3.25
N ARG A 111 0.88 -23.88 2.30
CA ARG A 111 1.61 -23.72 1.04
C ARG A 111 3.06 -23.27 1.21
N GLN A 112 3.33 -22.46 2.24
CA GLN A 112 4.68 -22.00 2.59
C GLN A 112 5.63 -23.12 3.06
N ARG A 113 5.10 -24.33 3.33
CA ARG A 113 5.88 -25.50 3.74
C ARG A 113 6.18 -26.46 2.59
N LEU A 114 5.62 -26.20 1.40
CA LEU A 114 5.91 -26.98 0.20
C LEU A 114 7.38 -26.82 -0.20
N ASP A 115 7.93 -27.84 -0.84
CA ASP A 115 9.19 -27.66 -1.56
C ASP A 115 8.97 -26.82 -2.83
N PHE A 116 10.07 -26.32 -3.39
CA PHE A 116 10.06 -25.38 -4.52
C PHE A 116 9.29 -25.93 -5.74
N ASP A 117 9.50 -27.20 -6.09
CA ASP A 117 8.84 -27.83 -7.23
C ASP A 117 7.32 -27.96 -7.00
N SER A 118 6.93 -28.33 -5.79
CA SER A 118 5.52 -28.46 -5.39
C SER A 118 4.83 -27.11 -5.25
N GLU A 119 5.54 -26.07 -4.83
CA GLU A 119 5.02 -24.71 -4.81
C GLU A 119 4.73 -24.21 -6.24
N ASN A 120 5.68 -24.41 -7.16
CA ASN A 120 5.49 -24.09 -8.59
C ASN A 120 4.32 -24.88 -9.20
N LEU A 121 4.26 -26.19 -8.92
CA LEU A 121 3.14 -27.02 -9.37
C LEU A 121 1.80 -26.51 -8.82
N MET A 122 1.72 -26.12 -7.54
CA MET A 122 0.51 -25.53 -6.97
C MET A 122 0.10 -24.25 -7.72
N VAL A 123 1.06 -23.38 -8.02
CA VAL A 123 0.82 -22.14 -8.77
C VAL A 123 0.24 -22.44 -10.15
N ASP A 124 0.83 -23.39 -10.87
CA ASP A 124 0.38 -23.77 -12.22
C ASP A 124 -1.01 -24.42 -12.19
N LEU A 125 -1.27 -25.34 -11.26
CA LEU A 125 -2.57 -25.98 -11.11
C LEU A 125 -3.66 -24.96 -10.77
N ARG A 126 -3.37 -24.00 -9.89
CA ARG A 126 -4.33 -22.93 -9.52
C ARG A 126 -4.61 -22.00 -10.69
N ARG A 127 -3.57 -21.59 -11.43
CA ARG A 127 -3.72 -20.77 -12.63
C ARG A 127 -4.57 -21.48 -13.69
N ALA A 128 -4.30 -22.77 -13.93
CA ALA A 128 -5.09 -23.59 -14.85
C ALA A 128 -6.56 -23.75 -14.42
N ALA A 129 -6.83 -23.73 -13.10
CA ALA A 129 -8.17 -23.74 -12.54
C ALA A 129 -8.85 -22.35 -12.49
N GLY A 130 -8.19 -21.29 -12.99
CA GLY A 130 -8.71 -19.92 -12.93
C GLY A 130 -8.73 -19.31 -11.53
N LEU A 131 -7.96 -19.87 -10.59
CA LEU A 131 -7.87 -19.38 -9.21
C LEU A 131 -6.65 -18.48 -9.03
N ASP A 132 -6.75 -17.52 -8.11
CA ASP A 132 -5.61 -16.74 -7.65
C ASP A 132 -4.51 -17.68 -7.10
N PRO A 133 -3.32 -17.70 -7.74
CA PRO A 133 -2.25 -18.59 -7.36
C PRO A 133 -1.58 -18.21 -6.05
N TRP A 134 -1.73 -17.02 -5.49
CA TRP A 134 -1.03 -16.59 -4.26
C TRP A 134 -1.96 -16.48 -3.05
N ARG A 135 -3.27 -16.64 -3.26
CA ARG A 135 -4.26 -16.64 -2.19
C ARG A 135 -3.97 -17.72 -1.13
N THR A 136 -3.94 -17.32 0.15
CA THR A 136 -3.65 -18.19 1.31
C THR A 136 -4.90 -18.76 1.96
N TYR A 137 -6.07 -18.12 1.81
CA TYR A 137 -7.37 -18.64 2.28
C TYR A 137 -8.50 -18.36 1.28
N PRO A 138 -9.59 -19.17 1.23
CA PRO A 138 -10.71 -18.96 0.31
C PRO A 138 -11.38 -17.59 0.47
N ALA A 139 -12.07 -17.10 -0.57
CA ALA A 139 -12.95 -15.93 -0.44
C ALA A 139 -13.92 -16.09 0.74
N ARG A 140 -14.07 -15.03 1.53
CA ARG A 140 -14.86 -15.01 2.77
C ARG A 140 -16.27 -14.49 2.53
N GLY A 141 -16.48 -13.73 1.45
CA GLY A 141 -17.79 -13.31 0.95
C GLY A 141 -18.64 -12.69 2.06
N GLU A 142 -19.83 -13.28 2.28
CA GLU A 142 -20.79 -12.83 3.29
C GLU A 142 -20.24 -12.72 4.71
N ILE A 143 -19.20 -13.50 5.06
CA ILE A 143 -18.61 -13.45 6.41
C ILE A 143 -18.02 -12.06 6.69
N ASP A 144 -17.32 -11.48 5.72
CA ASP A 144 -16.66 -10.18 5.89
C ASP A 144 -17.53 -9.03 5.36
N SER A 145 -18.32 -9.25 4.30
CA SER A 145 -19.20 -8.21 3.74
C SER A 145 -20.36 -7.83 4.68
N ALA A 146 -20.79 -8.74 5.56
CA ALA A 146 -21.93 -8.52 6.45
C ALA A 146 -21.75 -7.28 7.34
N PHE A 147 -20.52 -7.02 7.81
CA PHE A 147 -20.18 -5.85 8.61
C PHE A 147 -20.47 -4.54 7.86
N TRP A 148 -20.16 -4.48 6.57
CA TRP A 148 -20.25 -3.29 5.71
C TRP A 148 -21.64 -3.08 5.10
N LEU A 149 -22.44 -4.14 5.02
CA LEU A 149 -23.80 -4.12 4.48
C LEU A 149 -24.87 -3.67 5.50
N GLU A 150 -24.44 -3.18 6.67
CA GLU A 150 -25.32 -2.86 7.79
C GLU A 150 -26.54 -2.02 7.36
N ASN A 151 -27.72 -2.42 7.84
CA ASN A 151 -29.02 -1.81 7.56
C ASN A 151 -29.48 -1.80 6.08
N ARG A 152 -28.72 -2.41 5.15
CA ARG A 152 -29.15 -2.60 3.75
C ARG A 152 -29.95 -3.89 3.59
N ARG A 153 -31.09 -3.82 2.90
CA ARG A 153 -32.02 -4.95 2.70
C ARG A 153 -32.45 -5.07 1.23
N GLY A 154 -32.97 -6.24 0.87
CA GLY A 154 -33.53 -6.53 -0.45
C GLY A 154 -32.52 -6.38 -1.59
N ALA A 155 -32.99 -5.95 -2.76
CA ALA A 155 -32.20 -5.86 -4.00
C ALA A 155 -30.90 -5.05 -3.86
N ARG A 156 -30.87 -4.02 -3.01
CA ARG A 156 -29.65 -3.23 -2.77
C ARG A 156 -28.57 -4.05 -2.07
N ARG A 157 -28.93 -4.92 -1.13
CA ARG A 157 -27.97 -5.80 -0.45
C ARG A 157 -27.41 -6.82 -1.44
N GLU A 158 -28.26 -7.44 -2.25
CA GLU A 158 -27.86 -8.43 -3.26
C GLU A 158 -26.94 -7.84 -4.34
N HIS A 159 -27.19 -6.59 -4.75
CA HIS A 159 -26.31 -5.90 -5.70
C HIS A 159 -24.92 -5.65 -5.12
N LEU A 160 -24.83 -5.17 -3.87
CA LEU A 160 -23.56 -4.89 -3.21
C LEU A 160 -22.80 -6.17 -2.84
N GLN A 161 -23.52 -7.24 -2.52
CA GLN A 161 -22.92 -8.55 -2.30
C GLN A 161 -22.26 -9.06 -3.58
N ARG A 162 -22.93 -8.98 -4.73
CA ARG A 162 -22.33 -9.34 -6.02
C ARG A 162 -21.08 -8.52 -6.33
N LEU A 163 -21.14 -7.20 -6.13
CA LEU A 163 -19.99 -6.33 -6.34
C LEU A 163 -18.80 -6.73 -5.45
N TRP A 164 -19.07 -7.07 -4.19
CA TRP A 164 -18.05 -7.59 -3.27
C TRP A 164 -17.46 -8.91 -3.77
N ASP A 165 -18.31 -9.87 -4.12
CA ASP A 165 -17.88 -11.20 -4.55
C ASP A 165 -17.09 -11.17 -5.86
N ASP A 166 -17.50 -10.33 -6.82
CA ASP A 166 -16.80 -10.12 -8.08
C ASP A 166 -15.36 -9.63 -7.82
N LEU A 167 -15.19 -8.61 -6.97
CA LEU A 167 -13.87 -8.07 -6.62
C LEU A 167 -13.03 -9.02 -5.75
N GLU A 168 -13.65 -9.77 -4.83
CA GLU A 168 -12.94 -10.75 -4.00
C GLU A 168 -12.49 -11.97 -4.82
N GLY A 169 -13.18 -12.26 -5.91
CA GLY A 169 -12.83 -13.30 -6.88
C GLY A 169 -11.61 -12.96 -7.76
N GLU A 170 -11.27 -11.67 -7.88
CA GLU A 170 -10.15 -11.21 -8.71
C GLU A 170 -8.78 -11.66 -8.16
N GLN A 171 -7.82 -11.83 -9.07
CA GLN A 171 -6.45 -12.20 -8.71
C GLN A 171 -5.74 -11.04 -8.00
N GLY A 172 -5.02 -11.33 -6.91
CA GLY A 172 -4.31 -10.33 -6.11
C GLY A 172 -5.20 -9.56 -5.14
N SER A 173 -6.51 -9.86 -5.09
CA SER A 173 -7.47 -9.15 -4.24
C SER A 173 -7.28 -9.38 -2.74
N GLN A 174 -6.62 -10.47 -2.33
CA GLN A 174 -6.57 -10.87 -0.92
C GLN A 174 -6.04 -9.77 0.01
N GLY A 175 -4.89 -9.16 -0.32
CA GLY A 175 -4.28 -8.12 0.53
C GLY A 175 -5.22 -6.93 0.72
N PHE A 176 -5.94 -6.55 -0.33
CA PHE A 176 -6.95 -5.48 -0.25
C PHE A 176 -8.09 -5.83 0.72
N PHE A 177 -8.63 -7.05 0.64
CA PHE A 177 -9.70 -7.48 1.57
C PHE A 177 -9.19 -7.68 3.00
N GLU A 178 -7.90 -7.99 3.19
CA GLU A 178 -7.26 -7.99 4.51
C GLU A 178 -7.18 -6.58 5.09
N VAL A 179 -6.83 -5.57 4.28
CA VAL A 179 -6.88 -4.16 4.68
C VAL A 179 -8.30 -3.76 5.08
N ILE A 180 -9.31 -4.05 4.27
CA ILE A 180 -10.71 -3.74 4.63
C ILE A 180 -11.11 -4.47 5.92
N ARG A 181 -10.70 -5.73 6.09
CA ARG A 181 -10.98 -6.50 7.30
C ARG A 181 -10.31 -5.91 8.54
N SER A 182 -9.09 -5.39 8.44
CA SER A 182 -8.40 -4.80 9.59
C SER A 182 -9.08 -3.52 10.10
N LEU A 183 -9.91 -2.87 9.28
CA LEU A 183 -10.73 -1.70 9.69
C LEU A 183 -11.93 -2.09 10.56
N GLN A 184 -12.24 -3.38 10.68
CA GLN A 184 -13.37 -3.87 11.48
C GLN A 184 -12.98 -3.86 12.97
N VAL A 185 -13.45 -2.83 13.69
CA VAL A 185 -13.31 -2.79 15.15
C VAL A 185 -14.51 -3.51 15.78
N GLU A 186 -14.34 -4.77 16.13
CA GLU A 186 -15.33 -5.58 16.84
C GLU A 186 -15.16 -5.48 18.37
N GLY A 187 -16.27 -5.64 19.12
CA GLY A 187 -16.21 -5.76 20.59
C GLY A 187 -15.90 -4.48 21.36
N VAL A 188 -16.14 -3.29 20.77
CA VAL A 188 -15.86 -2.01 21.43
C VAL A 188 -16.76 -1.82 22.64
N THR A 189 -16.14 -1.68 23.81
CA THR A 189 -16.81 -1.22 25.03
C THR A 189 -16.71 0.30 25.13
N PHE A 190 -17.86 0.98 25.18
CA PHE A 190 -17.91 2.43 25.29
C PHE A 190 -17.94 2.85 26.76
N GLN A 191 -17.07 3.80 27.14
CA GLN A 191 -17.07 4.37 28.49
C GLN A 191 -18.21 5.38 28.68
N THR A 192 -18.60 6.08 27.61
CA THR A 192 -19.70 7.06 27.63
C THR A 192 -20.71 6.83 26.49
N PRO A 193 -21.98 7.27 26.65
CA PRO A 193 -22.96 7.26 25.55
C PRO A 193 -22.55 8.13 24.35
N GLU A 194 -21.77 9.18 24.57
CA GLU A 194 -21.27 10.06 23.51
C GLU A 194 -20.26 9.33 22.62
N ASP A 195 -19.39 8.49 23.21
CA ASP A 195 -18.44 7.66 22.46
C ASP A 195 -19.15 6.65 21.57
N ALA A 196 -20.24 6.05 22.05
CA ALA A 196 -21.07 5.13 21.27
C ALA A 196 -21.70 5.83 20.06
N GLY A 197 -22.22 7.05 20.24
CA GLY A 197 -22.76 7.85 19.13
C GLY A 197 -21.71 8.23 18.09
N ARG A 198 -20.51 8.65 18.52
CA ARG A 198 -19.38 8.98 17.63
C ARG A 198 -18.92 7.75 16.84
N TYR A 199 -18.81 6.60 17.49
CA TYR A 199 -18.47 5.34 16.81
C TYR A 199 -19.49 4.98 15.73
N GLN A 200 -20.79 5.11 16.00
CA GLN A 200 -21.82 4.80 15.01
C GLN A 200 -21.75 5.71 13.77
N LEU A 201 -21.51 7.01 13.99
CA LEU A 201 -21.27 7.97 12.90
C LEU A 201 -20.01 7.60 12.11
N ASN A 202 -18.92 7.26 12.80
CA ASN A 202 -17.69 6.78 12.18
C ASN A 202 -17.94 5.61 11.24
N ARG A 203 -18.60 4.58 11.79
CA ARG A 203 -18.87 3.31 11.14
C ARG A 203 -19.70 3.52 9.88
N THR A 204 -20.68 4.41 9.95
CA THR A 204 -21.51 4.78 8.80
C THR A 204 -20.66 5.41 7.70
N GLN A 205 -19.84 6.42 8.04
CA GLN A 205 -18.98 7.09 7.07
C GLN A 205 -17.90 6.17 6.49
N LEU A 206 -17.27 5.34 7.33
CA LEU A 206 -16.29 4.36 6.91
C LEU A 206 -16.90 3.36 5.93
N SER A 207 -18.10 2.85 6.24
CA SER A 207 -18.82 1.94 5.33
C SER A 207 -19.14 2.61 3.99
N LEU A 208 -19.51 3.90 3.99
CA LEU A 208 -19.72 4.65 2.74
C LEU A 208 -18.42 4.75 1.92
N ASN A 209 -17.29 5.03 2.56
CA ASN A 209 -15.99 5.12 1.89
C ASN A 209 -15.56 3.76 1.31
N VAL A 210 -15.77 2.66 2.04
CA VAL A 210 -15.52 1.30 1.55
C VAL A 210 -16.35 1.04 0.29
N TRP A 211 -17.66 1.32 0.32
CA TRP A 211 -18.50 1.10 -0.86
C TRP A 211 -18.16 2.02 -2.03
N ARG A 212 -17.76 3.29 -1.77
CA ARG A 212 -17.29 4.22 -2.81
C ARG A 212 -16.04 3.69 -3.51
N MET A 213 -15.08 3.17 -2.73
CA MET A 213 -13.86 2.55 -3.25
C MET A 213 -14.16 1.29 -4.06
N LEU A 214 -14.95 0.36 -3.52
CA LEU A 214 -15.33 -0.87 -4.23
C LEU A 214 -16.06 -0.55 -5.54
N GLN A 215 -16.95 0.45 -5.55
CA GLN A 215 -17.63 0.89 -6.78
C GLN A 215 -16.67 1.46 -7.82
N ALA A 216 -15.71 2.28 -7.39
CA ALA A 216 -14.68 2.82 -8.29
C ALA A 216 -13.83 1.70 -8.90
N MET A 217 -13.38 0.73 -8.09
CA MET A 217 -12.61 -0.44 -8.54
C MET A 217 -13.41 -1.35 -9.48
N HIS A 218 -14.71 -1.48 -9.26
CA HIS A 218 -15.56 -2.27 -10.16
C HIS A 218 -15.77 -1.56 -11.50
N SER A 219 -15.66 -0.23 -11.55
CA SER A 219 -15.84 0.55 -12.79
C SER A 219 -14.57 0.76 -13.62
N ASP A 220 -13.38 0.61 -13.03
CA ASP A 220 -12.10 0.88 -13.70
C ASP A 220 -11.04 -0.16 -13.33
N ASP A 221 -10.60 -0.92 -14.33
CA ASP A 221 -9.64 -2.01 -14.17
C ASP A 221 -8.25 -1.49 -13.74
N GLY A 222 -7.82 -0.33 -14.27
CA GLY A 222 -6.52 0.26 -13.94
C GLY A 222 -6.42 0.72 -12.48
N LEU A 223 -7.48 1.32 -11.96
CA LEU A 223 -7.61 1.66 -10.54
C LEU A 223 -7.66 0.40 -9.69
N ARG A 224 -8.44 -0.62 -10.09
CA ARG A 224 -8.52 -1.89 -9.37
C ARG A 224 -7.15 -2.55 -9.19
N GLU A 225 -6.39 -2.68 -10.27
CA GLU A 225 -5.03 -3.24 -10.24
C GLU A 225 -4.10 -2.41 -9.35
N ARG A 226 -4.15 -1.08 -9.45
CA ARG A 226 -3.34 -0.18 -8.61
C ARG A 226 -3.66 -0.35 -7.13
N LEU A 227 -4.93 -0.39 -6.74
CA LEU A 227 -5.32 -0.55 -5.33
C LEU A 227 -4.94 -1.93 -4.79
N PHE A 228 -5.07 -2.98 -5.60
CA PHE A 228 -4.55 -4.31 -5.22
C PHE A 228 -3.04 -4.30 -5.03
N LEU A 229 -2.27 -3.63 -5.89
CA LEU A 229 -0.83 -3.49 -5.73
C LEU A 229 -0.45 -2.73 -4.45
N MET A 230 -1.12 -1.62 -4.15
CA MET A 230 -0.89 -0.85 -2.92
C MET A 230 -1.10 -1.69 -1.66
N ALA A 231 -2.04 -2.63 -1.69
CA ALA A 231 -2.34 -3.52 -0.56
C ALA A 231 -1.41 -4.74 -0.44
N ARG A 232 -0.47 -4.94 -1.37
CA ARG A 232 0.51 -6.06 -1.34
C ARG A 232 1.77 -5.76 -0.54
N GLU A 233 2.06 -4.49 -0.26
CA GLU A 233 3.24 -4.08 0.51
C GLU A 233 3.18 -4.67 1.94
N PRO A 234 4.18 -5.44 2.38
CA PRO A 234 4.16 -6.10 3.68
C PRO A 234 4.41 -5.07 4.79
N PHE A 235 3.35 -4.59 5.40
CA PHE A 235 3.48 -3.83 6.64
C PHE A 235 3.37 -4.79 7.83
N ASN A 236 4.49 -4.96 8.55
CA ASN A 236 4.58 -5.75 9.78
C ASN A 236 3.82 -5.14 10.97
N CYS A 237 2.92 -4.18 10.75
CA CYS A 237 2.08 -3.60 11.79
C CYS A 237 0.64 -4.03 11.55
N ALA A 238 -0.05 -4.53 12.59
CA ALA A 238 -1.46 -4.91 12.53
C ALA A 238 -2.37 -3.76 12.06
N ASP A 239 -1.86 -2.53 12.09
CA ASP A 239 -2.62 -1.30 11.94
C ASP A 239 -2.25 -0.46 10.70
N ALA A 240 -1.33 -0.96 9.86
CA ALA A 240 -1.03 -0.34 8.57
C ALA A 240 -2.26 -0.29 7.64
N GLY A 241 -3.29 -1.11 7.89
CA GLY A 241 -4.50 -1.12 7.07
C GLY A 241 -5.25 0.23 7.03
N ALA A 242 -5.28 1.00 8.12
CA ALA A 242 -5.93 2.32 8.12
C ALA A 242 -5.19 3.33 7.23
N GLU A 243 -3.86 3.33 7.29
CA GLU A 243 -3.02 4.20 6.46
C GLU A 243 -3.13 3.84 4.99
N ILE A 244 -3.03 2.55 4.65
CA ILE A 244 -3.19 2.06 3.28
C ILE A 244 -4.59 2.40 2.77
N PHE A 245 -5.64 2.18 3.56
CA PHE A 245 -7.01 2.54 3.17
C PHE A 245 -7.16 4.04 2.86
N ASN A 246 -6.55 4.90 3.66
CA ASN A 246 -6.55 6.34 3.41
C ASN A 246 -5.79 6.69 2.13
N ALA A 247 -4.61 6.08 1.89
CA ALA A 247 -3.84 6.28 0.68
C ALA A 247 -4.60 5.84 -0.58
N MET A 248 -5.21 4.65 -0.55
CA MET A 248 -6.07 4.13 -1.61
C MET A 248 -7.28 5.05 -1.85
N GLY A 249 -7.81 5.64 -0.78
CA GLY A 249 -8.87 6.62 -0.87
C GLY A 249 -8.53 7.86 -1.68
N ILE A 250 -7.28 8.31 -1.66
CA ILE A 250 -6.84 9.43 -2.49
C ILE A 250 -6.83 9.06 -3.97
N GLU A 251 -6.39 7.85 -4.31
CA GLU A 251 -6.45 7.35 -5.70
C GLU A 251 -7.91 7.28 -6.20
N VAL A 252 -8.86 6.90 -5.33
CA VAL A 252 -10.29 6.95 -5.66
C VAL A 252 -10.75 8.39 -5.91
N LEU A 253 -10.33 9.35 -5.09
CA LEU A 253 -10.67 10.77 -5.30
C LEU A 253 -10.07 11.33 -6.58
N VAL A 254 -8.84 10.94 -6.94
CA VAL A 254 -8.22 11.30 -8.22
C VAL A 254 -9.04 10.72 -9.38
N PHE A 255 -9.37 9.43 -9.31
CA PHE A 255 -10.19 8.77 -10.33
C PHE A 255 -11.54 9.46 -10.52
N GLU A 256 -12.25 9.77 -9.43
CA GLU A 256 -13.53 10.45 -9.51
C GLU A 256 -13.39 11.88 -10.03
N ALA A 257 -12.30 12.58 -9.72
CA ALA A 257 -12.02 13.88 -10.31
C ALA A 257 -11.89 13.78 -11.84
N TYR A 258 -11.17 12.79 -12.36
CA TYR A 258 -11.07 12.56 -13.81
C TYR A 258 -12.39 12.11 -14.45
N ARG A 259 -13.21 11.33 -13.73
CA ARG A 259 -14.50 10.84 -14.22
C ARG A 259 -15.55 11.95 -14.29
N ASP A 260 -15.62 12.79 -13.26
CA ASP A 260 -16.75 13.70 -13.04
C ASP A 260 -16.46 15.15 -13.46
N ALA A 261 -15.18 15.56 -13.54
CA ALA A 261 -14.83 16.94 -13.87
C ALA A 261 -14.79 17.20 -15.39
N SER A 262 -15.22 18.40 -15.77
CA SER A 262 -14.94 18.96 -17.09
C SER A 262 -13.49 19.46 -17.20
N LEU A 263 -12.99 19.68 -18.42
CA LEU A 263 -11.63 20.18 -18.67
C LEU A 263 -11.30 21.48 -17.90
N SER A 264 -12.27 22.37 -17.69
CA SER A 264 -12.07 23.63 -16.95
C SER A 264 -12.10 23.46 -15.43
N THR A 265 -12.72 22.39 -14.92
CA THR A 265 -12.87 22.13 -13.47
C THR A 265 -11.89 21.10 -12.94
N LEU A 266 -11.26 20.31 -13.83
CA LEU A 266 -10.34 19.24 -13.47
C LEU A 266 -9.09 19.79 -12.77
N GLY A 267 -8.45 20.81 -13.35
CA GLY A 267 -7.25 21.44 -12.77
C GLY A 267 -7.47 21.92 -11.34
N PRO A 268 -8.47 22.79 -11.08
CA PRO A 268 -8.79 23.22 -9.72
C PRO A 268 -9.13 22.07 -8.76
N ALA A 269 -9.86 21.05 -9.22
CA ALA A 269 -10.20 19.89 -8.39
C ALA A 269 -8.97 19.07 -7.99
N LEU A 270 -8.06 18.80 -8.92
CA LEU A 270 -6.81 18.09 -8.67
C LEU A 270 -5.84 18.92 -7.84
N ALA A 271 -5.78 20.25 -8.05
CA ALA A 271 -4.94 21.14 -7.26
C ALA A 271 -5.41 21.19 -5.80
N ARG A 272 -6.73 21.24 -5.57
CA ARG A 272 -7.31 21.10 -4.24
C ARG A 272 -6.90 19.77 -3.62
N LEU A 273 -7.06 18.65 -4.34
CA LEU A 273 -6.70 17.33 -3.82
C LEU A 273 -5.19 17.21 -3.51
N ALA A 274 -4.33 17.81 -4.34
CA ALA A 274 -2.89 17.87 -4.11
C ALA A 274 -2.55 18.66 -2.84
N ARG A 275 -3.21 19.82 -2.61
CA ARG A 275 -3.09 20.57 -1.34
C ARG A 275 -3.55 19.72 -0.15
N GLN A 276 -4.70 19.08 -0.25
CA GLN A 276 -5.27 18.22 0.81
C GLN A 276 -4.32 17.05 1.15
N LYS A 277 -3.75 16.38 0.14
CA LYS A 277 -2.78 15.29 0.34
C LYS A 277 -1.46 15.78 0.92
N ALA A 278 -0.94 16.92 0.46
CA ALA A 278 0.27 17.54 1.01
C ALA A 278 0.11 17.83 2.51
N ARG A 279 -1.03 18.42 2.91
CA ARG A 279 -1.37 18.64 4.33
C ARG A 279 -1.43 17.35 5.13
N LEU A 280 -2.09 16.32 4.60
CA LEU A 280 -2.17 15.01 5.26
C LEU A 280 -0.77 14.41 5.47
N HIS A 281 0.12 14.53 4.49
CA HIS A 281 1.51 14.08 4.62
C HIS A 281 2.26 14.82 5.75
N GLN A 282 2.08 16.13 5.88
CA GLN A 282 2.67 16.89 7.01
C GLN A 282 2.08 16.49 8.35
N VAL A 283 0.77 16.27 8.43
CA VAL A 283 0.11 15.78 9.65
C VAL A 283 0.66 14.41 10.06
N ASN A 284 0.84 13.50 9.10
CA ASN A 284 1.43 12.18 9.36
C ASN A 284 2.88 12.29 9.87
N ARG A 285 3.69 13.19 9.30
CA ARG A 285 5.05 13.45 9.80
C ARG A 285 5.06 13.98 11.24
N ILE A 286 4.12 14.86 11.60
CA ILE A 286 3.99 15.39 12.96
C ILE A 286 3.60 14.27 13.92
N ALA A 287 2.63 13.43 13.55
CA ALA A 287 2.24 12.27 14.34
C ALA A 287 3.41 11.29 14.53
N GLN A 288 4.15 10.99 13.47
CA GLN A 288 5.35 10.16 13.52
C GLN A 288 6.40 10.73 14.48
N ALA A 289 6.62 12.04 14.45
CA ALA A 289 7.56 12.72 15.34
C ALA A 289 7.11 12.65 16.80
N ASP A 290 5.80 12.82 17.08
CA ASP A 290 5.24 12.66 18.43
C ASP A 290 5.43 11.23 18.94
N VAL A 291 5.07 10.22 18.14
CA VAL A 291 5.31 8.81 18.48
C VAL A 291 6.79 8.54 18.76
N LYS A 292 7.68 8.99 17.87
CA LYS A 292 9.14 8.84 18.07
C LYS A 292 9.62 9.50 19.36
N HIS A 293 9.10 10.68 19.69
CA HIS A 293 9.43 11.38 20.93
C HIS A 293 8.89 10.64 22.18
N ARG A 294 7.69 10.06 22.11
CA ARG A 294 7.11 9.24 23.19
C ARG A 294 7.97 8.01 23.48
N LEU A 295 8.44 7.33 22.43
CA LEU A 295 9.24 6.10 22.54
C LEU A 295 10.72 6.36 22.85
N ALA A 296 11.23 7.55 22.54
CA ALA A 296 12.62 7.88 22.78
C ALA A 296 12.97 7.81 24.29
N PRO A 297 14.14 7.28 24.65
CA PRO A 297 14.61 7.22 26.03
C PRO A 297 14.65 8.59 26.73
N LEU A 298 14.48 8.61 28.06
CA LEU A 298 14.48 9.83 28.87
C LEU A 298 15.82 10.59 28.79
N ASP A 299 16.94 9.88 28.71
CA ASP A 299 18.29 10.45 28.56
C ASP A 299 18.53 11.07 27.18
N ALA A 300 17.75 10.69 26.17
CA ALA A 300 17.72 11.32 24.85
C ALA A 300 16.66 12.43 24.73
N GLY A 301 15.99 12.80 25.83
CA GLY A 301 14.96 13.84 25.88
C GLY A 301 13.56 13.39 25.42
N GLY A 302 13.32 12.08 25.28
CA GLY A 302 11.98 11.54 25.03
C GLY A 302 11.20 11.24 26.31
N LEU A 303 10.09 10.51 26.20
CA LEU A 303 9.25 10.15 27.35
C LEU A 303 9.51 8.74 27.91
N GLY A 304 10.35 7.93 27.25
CA GLY A 304 10.67 6.56 27.64
C GLY A 304 9.45 5.64 27.70
N LEU A 305 8.39 5.96 26.95
CA LEU A 305 7.19 5.14 26.89
C LEU A 305 7.41 3.94 25.97
N ARG A 306 6.55 2.93 26.12
CA ARG A 306 6.61 1.68 25.35
C ARG A 306 5.35 1.51 24.53
N LEU A 307 5.47 0.79 23.42
CA LEU A 307 4.33 0.40 22.61
C LEU A 307 3.41 -0.55 23.39
N ASN A 308 2.10 -0.45 23.14
CA ASN A 308 1.09 -1.32 23.76
C ASN A 308 1.30 -2.82 23.46
N THR A 309 2.02 -3.13 22.38
CA THR A 309 2.45 -4.47 21.96
C THR A 309 3.65 -4.99 22.74
N GLU A 310 4.43 -4.12 23.37
CA GLU A 310 5.62 -4.49 24.14
C GLU A 310 5.26 -4.92 25.56
N LEU A 311 5.63 -6.15 25.91
CA LEU A 311 5.51 -6.72 27.25
C LEU A 311 6.88 -6.70 27.95
N LEU A 312 6.98 -5.90 29.01
CA LEU A 312 8.14 -5.87 29.90
C LEU A 312 7.65 -6.15 31.32
N GLU A 313 8.21 -7.17 31.97
CA GLU A 313 7.81 -7.58 33.34
C GLU A 313 6.30 -7.82 33.52
N GLY A 314 5.62 -8.30 32.47
CA GLY A 314 4.17 -8.53 32.48
C GLY A 314 3.31 -7.28 32.32
N GLN A 315 3.92 -6.10 32.17
CA GLN A 315 3.22 -4.84 31.90
C GLN A 315 3.35 -4.45 30.43
N ARG A 316 2.21 -4.22 29.77
CA ARG A 316 2.15 -3.66 28.42
C ARG A 316 2.55 -2.19 28.42
N GLY A 317 3.12 -1.72 27.32
CA GLY A 317 3.28 -0.28 27.12
C GLY A 317 1.94 0.44 26.97
N THR A 318 2.01 1.76 26.89
CA THR A 318 0.84 2.66 26.89
C THR A 318 0.66 3.39 25.56
N VAL A 319 1.66 3.38 24.68
CA VAL A 319 1.61 4.08 23.40
C VAL A 319 0.94 3.18 22.37
N ASP A 320 -0.15 3.69 21.82
CA ASP A 320 -0.76 3.16 20.61
C ASP A 320 -0.47 4.15 19.47
N GLU A 321 0.42 3.77 18.55
CA GLU A 321 0.86 4.65 17.46
C GLU A 321 -0.33 5.08 16.60
N VAL A 322 -1.25 4.17 16.35
CA VAL A 322 -2.40 4.35 15.47
C VAL A 322 -3.36 5.37 16.04
N GLU A 323 -3.65 5.25 17.33
CA GLU A 323 -4.49 6.21 18.03
C GLU A 323 -3.88 7.62 17.97
N VAL A 324 -2.54 7.74 18.02
CA VAL A 324 -1.85 9.04 17.85
C VAL A 324 -2.07 9.58 16.43
N TYR A 325 -1.82 8.78 15.38
CA TYR A 325 -2.05 9.22 13.98
C TYR A 325 -3.50 9.63 13.74
N VAL A 326 -4.45 8.78 14.15
CA VAL A 326 -5.88 9.05 14.02
C VAL A 326 -6.29 10.29 14.79
N ALA A 327 -5.75 10.53 15.98
CA ALA A 327 -6.05 11.72 16.77
C ALA A 327 -5.63 13.01 16.04
N TYR A 328 -4.42 13.04 15.46
CA TYR A 328 -3.97 14.17 14.65
C TYR A 328 -4.80 14.35 13.38
N GLN A 329 -5.00 13.28 12.61
CA GLN A 329 -5.76 13.30 11.36
C GLN A 329 -7.21 13.77 11.57
N THR A 330 -7.93 13.17 12.52
CA THR A 330 -9.33 13.54 12.78
C THR A 330 -9.46 14.88 13.49
N GLY A 331 -8.53 15.21 14.38
CA GLY A 331 -8.48 16.49 15.08
C GLY A 331 -8.21 17.68 14.17
N LEU A 332 -7.46 17.46 13.08
CA LEU A 332 -7.11 18.50 12.10
C LEU A 332 -7.93 18.46 10.82
N LYS A 333 -8.80 17.44 10.63
CA LYS A 333 -9.54 17.23 9.39
C LYS A 333 -10.29 18.48 8.91
N GLU A 334 -11.15 19.04 9.76
CA GLU A 334 -11.96 20.21 9.38
C GLU A 334 -11.10 21.46 9.18
N ARG A 335 -10.09 21.63 10.03
CA ARG A 335 -9.20 22.81 10.01
C ARG A 335 -8.32 22.86 8.77
N LEU A 336 -7.80 21.71 8.35
CA LEU A 336 -6.85 21.59 7.23
C LEU A 336 -7.50 21.07 5.94
N ASP A 337 -8.81 20.80 5.98
CA ASP A 337 -9.57 20.19 4.86
C ASP A 337 -8.98 18.84 4.42
N LEU A 338 -8.69 17.95 5.37
CA LEU A 338 -8.01 16.69 5.06
C LEU A 338 -8.92 15.71 4.28
N PRO A 339 -8.37 15.01 3.28
CA PRO A 339 -9.15 14.19 2.34
C PRO A 339 -9.45 12.80 2.91
N TRP A 340 -10.54 12.18 2.41
CA TRP A 340 -10.94 10.77 2.61
C TRP A 340 -11.19 10.26 4.05
N LEU A 341 -10.65 10.91 5.07
CA LEU A 341 -10.78 10.51 6.47
C LEU A 341 -12.24 10.51 6.93
N SER A 342 -12.57 9.73 7.96
CA SER A 342 -13.84 9.86 8.67
C SER A 342 -13.76 10.99 9.72
N SER A 343 -14.83 11.77 9.89
CA SER A 343 -14.83 12.97 10.74
C SER A 343 -14.94 12.67 12.25
N HIS A 344 -15.29 11.44 12.61
CA HIS A 344 -15.68 11.11 13.98
C HIS A 344 -15.03 9.80 14.39
N MET A 345 -13.80 9.79 14.92
CA MET A 345 -13.32 8.60 15.64
C MET A 345 -13.43 8.77 17.16
N ALA A 346 -13.88 7.70 17.81
CA ALA A 346 -13.62 7.44 19.22
C ALA A 346 -12.10 7.23 19.41
N TYR A 347 -11.58 7.36 20.63
CA TYR A 347 -10.15 7.28 21.02
C TYR A 347 -9.36 8.60 21.12
N ARG A 348 -10.05 9.76 21.22
CA ARG A 348 -9.39 10.98 21.71
C ARG A 348 -8.81 10.82 23.12
N THR A 349 -9.42 9.97 23.95
CA THR A 349 -9.06 9.84 25.37
C THR A 349 -7.82 8.96 25.61
N THR A 350 -7.51 8.01 24.72
CA THR A 350 -6.43 7.02 24.90
C THR A 350 -5.14 7.41 24.14
N SER A 351 -5.24 8.15 23.04
CA SER A 351 -4.09 8.65 22.27
C SER A 351 -3.14 9.59 23.05
N GLY A 352 -3.64 10.25 24.11
CA GLY A 352 -2.86 11.24 24.86
C GLY A 352 -2.43 12.44 24.02
N VAL A 353 -3.14 12.76 22.93
CA VAL A 353 -2.90 13.97 22.12
C VAL A 353 -3.81 15.09 22.63
N SER A 354 -3.21 16.18 23.11
CA SER A 354 -3.94 17.31 23.69
C SER A 354 -4.50 18.27 22.62
N ALA A 355 -5.51 19.05 22.99
CA ALA A 355 -6.04 20.10 22.12
C ALA A 355 -4.98 21.16 21.75
N GLU A 356 -4.02 21.41 22.65
CA GLU A 356 -2.88 22.30 22.39
C GLU A 356 -1.92 21.70 21.37
N GLN A 357 -1.59 20.40 21.48
CA GLN A 357 -0.78 19.70 20.48
C GLN A 357 -1.43 19.74 19.10
N LEU A 358 -2.76 19.54 19.01
CA LEU A 358 -3.50 19.68 17.76
C LEU A 358 -3.44 21.11 17.21
N LYS A 359 -3.60 22.12 18.07
CA LYS A 359 -3.49 23.51 17.67
C LYS A 359 -2.11 23.81 17.07
N THR A 360 -1.04 23.46 17.80
CA THR A 360 0.35 23.67 17.39
C THR A 360 0.68 22.92 16.10
N ALA A 361 0.22 21.67 15.96
CA ALA A 361 0.41 20.90 14.74
C ALA A 361 -0.26 21.58 13.53
N GLY A 362 -1.52 22.05 13.70
CA GLY A 362 -2.20 22.78 12.64
C GLY A 362 -1.54 24.12 12.30
N ASP A 363 -1.01 24.84 13.28
CA ASP A 363 -0.24 26.07 13.06
C ASP A 363 1.05 25.78 12.27
N SER A 364 1.78 24.73 12.64
CA SER A 364 3.02 24.32 11.98
C SER A 364 2.80 23.90 10.52
N VAL A 365 1.71 23.19 10.21
CA VAL A 365 1.39 22.86 8.81
C VAL A 365 1.18 24.13 7.99
N LEU A 366 0.41 25.10 8.50
CA LEU A 366 0.15 26.36 7.80
C LEU A 366 1.40 27.24 7.68
N GLU A 367 2.32 27.18 8.64
CA GLU A 367 3.61 27.87 8.55
C GLU A 367 4.50 27.26 7.45
N LEU A 368 4.55 25.92 7.36
CA LEU A 368 5.27 25.21 6.31
C LEU A 368 4.69 25.43 4.91
N GLU A 369 3.45 25.91 4.79
CA GLU A 369 2.84 26.24 3.50
C GLU A 369 3.32 27.58 2.93
N GLN A 370 3.93 28.44 3.74
CA GLN A 370 4.34 29.78 3.32
C GLN A 370 5.41 29.76 2.23
N GLY A 371 5.39 30.80 1.39
CA GLY A 371 6.29 30.91 0.23
C GLY A 371 6.05 29.77 -0.76
N ASP A 372 7.07 28.97 -0.99
CA ASP A 372 7.05 27.86 -1.95
C ASP A 372 6.77 26.51 -1.29
N GLY A 373 6.59 26.48 0.02
CA GLY A 373 6.46 25.27 0.81
C GLY A 373 5.28 24.41 0.38
N LEU A 374 4.08 24.99 0.26
CA LEU A 374 2.90 24.24 -0.21
C LEU A 374 3.08 23.74 -1.64
N VAL A 375 3.58 24.59 -2.53
CA VAL A 375 3.70 24.27 -3.96
C VAL A 375 4.71 23.16 -4.19
N ASN A 376 5.84 23.18 -3.49
CA ASN A 376 6.83 22.10 -3.53
C ASN A 376 6.22 20.77 -3.07
N GLN A 377 5.46 20.78 -1.96
CA GLN A 377 4.80 19.58 -1.45
C GLN A 377 3.70 19.05 -2.39
N MET A 378 3.04 19.93 -3.14
CA MET A 378 2.09 19.53 -4.19
C MET A 378 2.82 18.86 -5.37
N LEU A 379 3.99 19.36 -5.76
CA LEU A 379 4.80 18.79 -6.84
C LEU A 379 5.42 17.42 -6.47
N GLU A 380 5.57 17.12 -5.18
CA GLU A 380 5.91 15.78 -4.69
C GLU A 380 4.79 14.75 -4.92
N GLN A 381 3.57 15.17 -5.31
CA GLN A 381 2.47 14.26 -5.57
C GLN A 381 2.45 13.83 -7.04
N ASP A 382 2.69 12.55 -7.31
CA ASP A 382 2.81 12.00 -8.67
C ASP A 382 1.61 12.35 -9.56
N PHE A 383 0.38 12.21 -9.07
CA PHE A 383 -0.82 12.51 -9.88
C PHE A 383 -0.91 13.99 -10.28
N TRP A 384 -0.38 14.90 -9.45
CA TRP A 384 -0.38 16.33 -9.73
C TRP A 384 0.69 16.66 -10.76
N ASN A 385 1.90 16.11 -10.58
CA ASN A 385 2.98 16.29 -11.53
C ASN A 385 2.61 15.74 -12.91
N ASN A 386 2.04 14.54 -12.97
CA ASN A 386 1.55 13.93 -14.22
C ASN A 386 0.48 14.80 -14.88
N TYR A 387 -0.48 15.32 -14.13
CA TYR A 387 -1.48 16.25 -14.67
C TYR A 387 -0.85 17.51 -15.30
N LEU A 388 0.16 18.10 -14.65
CA LEU A 388 0.87 19.26 -15.20
C LEU A 388 1.61 18.93 -16.49
N MET A 389 2.29 17.78 -16.53
CA MET A 389 3.02 17.33 -17.72
C MET A 389 2.08 17.03 -18.89
N ASP A 390 0.93 16.39 -18.61
CA ASP A 390 -0.07 16.05 -19.62
C ASP A 390 -0.83 17.28 -20.14
N THR A 391 -1.08 18.27 -19.27
CA THR A 391 -1.82 19.49 -19.61
C THR A 391 -0.93 20.53 -20.31
N TYR A 392 0.34 20.63 -19.91
CA TYR A 392 1.29 21.63 -20.42
C TYR A 392 2.54 21.02 -21.09
N PRO A 393 2.40 20.02 -21.99
CA PRO A 393 3.54 19.30 -22.55
C PRO A 393 4.47 20.21 -23.36
N GLN A 394 3.91 21.23 -24.01
CA GLN A 394 4.72 22.20 -24.76
C GLN A 394 5.59 23.06 -23.83
N ALA A 395 5.06 23.50 -22.68
CA ALA A 395 5.83 24.32 -21.74
C ALA A 395 7.02 23.55 -21.16
N PHE A 396 6.81 22.27 -20.83
CA PHE A 396 7.89 21.38 -20.37
C PHE A 396 8.90 21.11 -21.50
N ARG A 397 8.45 20.87 -22.74
CA ARG A 397 9.36 20.71 -23.88
C ARG A 397 10.19 21.96 -24.16
N ASP A 398 9.58 23.12 -24.16
CA ASP A 398 10.27 24.39 -24.42
C ASP A 398 11.32 24.66 -23.33
N ASN A 399 10.97 24.38 -22.07
CA ASN A 399 11.90 24.45 -20.94
C ASN A 399 13.07 23.45 -21.13
N GLN A 400 12.79 22.18 -21.43
CA GLN A 400 13.83 21.18 -21.72
C GLN A 400 14.73 21.58 -22.90
N CYS A 401 14.18 22.16 -23.96
CA CYS A 401 14.96 22.66 -25.10
C CYS A 401 15.89 23.82 -24.70
N LEU A 402 15.38 24.81 -23.97
CA LEU A 402 16.19 25.92 -23.43
C LEU A 402 17.37 25.41 -22.58
N HIS A 403 17.16 24.33 -21.82
CA HIS A 403 18.18 23.76 -20.95
C HIS A 403 19.16 22.84 -21.67
N ARG A 404 18.72 22.09 -22.68
CA ARG A 404 19.63 21.30 -23.52
C ARG A 404 20.66 22.21 -24.18
N ASP A 405 20.23 23.37 -24.66
CA ASP A 405 21.12 24.37 -25.27
C ASP A 405 22.10 25.00 -24.26
N SER A 406 21.67 25.14 -23.00
CA SER A 406 22.47 25.71 -21.91
C SER A 406 23.48 24.72 -21.30
N THR A 407 23.15 23.43 -21.24
CA THR A 407 23.98 22.37 -20.62
C THR A 407 24.96 21.71 -21.59
N ALA A 408 24.70 21.78 -22.91
CA ALA A 408 25.55 21.18 -23.93
C ALA A 408 26.99 21.73 -24.00
N GLY A 409 27.28 22.86 -23.34
CA GLY A 409 28.61 23.49 -23.32
C GLY A 409 29.36 23.39 -21.99
N VAL A 410 28.80 22.76 -20.95
CA VAL A 410 29.41 22.74 -19.61
C VAL A 410 30.65 21.85 -19.57
N ASP A 411 30.62 20.72 -20.27
CA ASP A 411 31.78 19.84 -20.45
C ASP A 411 32.89 20.52 -21.26
N ASP A 412 32.52 21.27 -22.30
CA ASP A 412 33.45 22.05 -23.12
C ASP A 412 34.10 23.17 -22.30
N LEU A 413 33.33 23.83 -21.42
CA LEU A 413 33.84 24.87 -20.52
C LEU A 413 34.75 24.31 -19.44
N ARG A 414 34.39 23.16 -18.85
CA ARG A 414 35.24 22.45 -17.89
C ARG A 414 36.58 22.10 -18.53
N SER A 415 36.53 21.49 -19.72
CA SER A 415 37.73 21.14 -20.49
C SER A 415 38.58 22.37 -20.81
N ALA A 416 37.96 23.47 -21.24
CA ALA A 416 38.67 24.71 -21.56
C ALA A 416 39.30 25.38 -20.31
N GLN A 417 38.64 25.30 -19.15
CA GLN A 417 39.18 25.83 -17.88
C GLN A 417 40.35 24.98 -17.40
N ASP A 418 40.26 23.66 -17.55
CA ASP A 418 41.34 22.73 -17.21
C ASP A 418 42.56 22.93 -18.12
N ASP A 419 42.35 23.15 -19.43
CA ASP A 419 43.41 23.51 -20.38
C ASP A 419 44.07 24.85 -20.02
N TRP A 420 43.28 25.84 -19.62
CA TRP A 420 43.78 27.15 -19.16
C TRP A 420 44.61 27.03 -17.88
N ALA A 421 44.15 26.27 -16.89
CA ALA A 421 44.86 26.01 -15.64
C ALA A 421 46.17 25.25 -15.89
N HIS A 422 46.14 24.19 -16.72
CA HIS A 422 47.33 23.45 -17.11
C HIS A 422 48.34 24.32 -17.86
N TYR A 423 47.87 25.23 -18.71
CA TYR A 423 48.73 26.18 -19.40
C TYR A 423 49.45 27.14 -18.43
N LEU A 424 48.72 27.67 -17.44
CA LEU A 424 49.28 28.57 -16.42
C LEU A 424 50.31 27.89 -15.51
N GLN A 425 50.21 26.57 -15.32
CA GLN A 425 51.17 25.77 -14.55
C GLN A 425 52.47 25.45 -15.32
N ARG A 426 52.56 25.74 -16.63
CA ARG A 426 53.77 25.50 -17.42
C ARG A 426 54.90 26.46 -17.03
N PRO A 427 56.17 26.05 -17.13
CA PRO A 427 57.31 26.95 -16.93
C PRO A 427 57.23 28.18 -17.86
N ALA A 428 57.60 29.37 -17.37
CA ALA A 428 57.48 30.64 -18.11
C ALA A 428 58.18 30.64 -19.48
N VAL A 429 59.17 29.78 -19.69
CA VAL A 429 59.89 29.61 -20.97
C VAL A 429 59.02 28.92 -22.05
N GLN A 430 57.95 28.24 -21.64
CA GLN A 430 57.03 27.49 -22.51
C GLN A 430 55.66 28.17 -22.63
N GLN A 431 55.49 29.36 -22.03
CA GLN A 431 54.28 30.16 -22.15
C GLN A 431 54.46 31.15 -23.31
N ASP A 432 53.63 31.00 -24.33
CA ASP A 432 53.56 31.88 -25.50
C ASP A 432 52.31 32.78 -25.44
N SER A 433 52.49 34.08 -25.69
CA SER A 433 51.39 35.06 -25.60
C SER A 433 50.26 34.78 -26.58
N ALA A 434 50.54 34.18 -27.74
CA ALA A 434 49.49 33.85 -28.71
C ALA A 434 48.60 32.69 -28.21
N THR A 435 49.20 31.68 -27.58
CA THR A 435 48.47 30.52 -27.04
C THR A 435 47.61 30.93 -25.84
N SER A 436 48.12 31.81 -24.97
CA SER A 436 47.36 32.32 -23.82
C SER A 436 46.18 33.20 -24.25
N GLU A 437 46.33 34.04 -25.27
CA GLU A 437 45.21 34.82 -25.81
C GLU A 437 44.15 33.92 -26.43
N GLN A 438 44.54 32.86 -27.14
CA GLN A 438 43.61 31.92 -27.76
C GLN A 438 42.80 31.13 -26.72
N LEU A 439 43.46 30.54 -25.72
CA LEU A 439 42.79 29.81 -24.64
C LEU A 439 41.86 30.73 -23.83
N ARG A 440 42.32 31.95 -23.55
CA ARG A 440 41.50 32.97 -22.88
C ARG A 440 40.26 33.32 -23.69
N GLN A 441 40.40 33.57 -24.99
CA GLN A 441 39.27 33.88 -25.88
C GLN A 441 38.25 32.74 -25.94
N GLN A 442 38.73 31.50 -26.09
CA GLN A 442 37.88 30.31 -26.12
C GLN A 442 37.11 30.15 -24.80
N LEU A 443 37.79 30.30 -23.66
CA LEU A 443 37.18 30.19 -22.34
C LEU A 443 36.14 31.29 -22.10
N THR A 444 36.45 32.54 -22.46
CA THR A 444 35.49 33.66 -22.32
C THR A 444 34.30 33.52 -23.25
N ALA A 445 34.48 33.02 -24.47
CA ALA A 445 33.37 32.79 -25.41
C ALA A 445 32.42 31.70 -24.92
N LEU A 446 32.96 30.61 -24.36
CA LEU A 446 32.15 29.55 -23.74
C LEU A 446 31.43 30.05 -22.49
N ALA A 447 32.09 30.87 -21.67
CA ALA A 447 31.50 31.47 -20.48
C ALA A 447 30.37 32.45 -20.83
N ASP A 448 30.56 33.31 -21.84
CA ASP A 448 29.54 34.26 -22.33
C ASP A 448 28.31 33.52 -22.88
N LYS A 449 28.52 32.42 -23.61
CA LYS A 449 27.43 31.59 -24.16
C LYS A 449 26.56 30.98 -23.06
N MET A 450 27.12 30.73 -21.88
CA MET A 450 26.41 30.13 -20.74
C MET A 450 26.08 31.12 -19.63
N GLY A 451 26.34 32.42 -19.82
CA GLY A 451 26.09 33.45 -18.80
C GLY A 451 26.94 33.29 -17.54
N VAL A 452 28.07 32.57 -17.60
CA VAL A 452 28.96 32.36 -16.47
C VAL A 452 29.92 33.56 -16.34
N PRO A 453 30.03 34.21 -15.17
CA PRO A 453 30.96 35.32 -15.00
C PRO A 453 32.41 34.91 -15.29
N HIS A 454 33.15 35.73 -16.03
CA HIS A 454 34.54 35.45 -16.41
C HIS A 454 35.45 35.22 -15.19
N SER A 455 35.12 35.81 -14.04
CA SER A 455 35.83 35.63 -12.77
C SER A 455 35.76 34.21 -12.20
N VAL A 456 34.77 33.42 -12.61
CA VAL A 456 34.58 32.03 -12.15
C VAL A 456 35.39 31.04 -13.00
N VAL A 457 35.68 31.40 -14.26
CA VAL A 457 36.36 30.52 -15.23
C VAL A 457 37.82 30.87 -15.47
N LEU A 458 38.21 32.16 -15.40
CA LEU A 458 39.60 32.60 -15.57
C LEU A 458 40.43 32.39 -14.29
N THR A 459 40.41 31.18 -13.75
CA THR A 459 41.18 30.77 -12.57
C THR A 459 42.46 30.05 -12.97
N GLY A 460 43.48 30.06 -12.10
CA GLY A 460 44.69 29.25 -12.29
C GLY A 460 44.51 27.76 -11.96
N GLU A 461 43.31 27.39 -11.49
CA GLU A 461 42.96 26.05 -11.03
C GLU A 461 41.90 25.41 -11.95
N PRO A 462 41.92 24.07 -12.10
CA PRO A 462 40.88 23.29 -12.76
C PRO A 462 39.48 23.56 -12.20
N MET A 463 38.44 23.35 -13.00
CA MET A 463 37.07 23.53 -12.52
C MET A 463 36.74 22.48 -11.45
N SER A 464 36.28 22.92 -10.28
CA SER A 464 35.86 21.99 -9.22
C SER A 464 34.52 21.33 -9.54
N ASP A 465 34.31 20.12 -9.05
CA ASP A 465 33.03 19.40 -9.20
C ASP A 465 31.85 20.20 -8.62
N ALA A 466 32.06 21.01 -7.58
CA ALA A 466 31.03 21.86 -7.00
C ALA A 466 30.60 23.00 -7.95
N ILE A 467 31.53 23.59 -8.70
CA ILE A 467 31.23 24.62 -9.71
C ILE A 467 30.57 23.99 -10.94
N TYR A 468 31.10 22.84 -11.37
CA TYR A 468 30.52 22.06 -12.46
C TYR A 468 29.06 21.69 -12.15
N LEU A 469 28.79 21.10 -10.98
CA LEU A 469 27.45 20.73 -10.55
C LEU A 469 26.54 21.93 -10.32
N ARG A 470 27.07 23.11 -9.99
CA ARG A 470 26.29 24.33 -9.88
C ARG A 470 25.81 24.81 -11.25
N ILE A 471 26.72 24.92 -12.22
CA ILE A 471 26.40 25.32 -13.59
C ILE A 471 25.48 24.29 -14.27
N PHE A 472 25.70 23.00 -14.00
CA PHE A 472 24.85 21.91 -14.47
C PHE A 472 23.50 21.85 -13.75
N GLY A 473 23.48 22.11 -12.44
CA GLY A 473 22.33 21.98 -11.55
C GLY A 473 21.28 23.07 -11.70
N ASP A 474 21.64 24.25 -12.23
CA ASP A 474 20.69 25.32 -12.56
C ASP A 474 19.60 24.83 -13.54
N SER A 475 19.86 23.79 -14.34
CA SER A 475 18.87 23.14 -15.21
C SER A 475 17.76 22.38 -14.47
N PHE A 476 18.02 21.83 -13.28
CA PHE A 476 17.01 21.10 -12.48
C PHE A 476 16.15 22.05 -11.64
N TYR A 477 16.71 23.21 -11.27
CA TYR A 477 16.00 24.24 -10.53
C TYR A 477 14.88 24.88 -11.37
N ASP A 478 15.03 24.94 -12.70
CA ASP A 478 14.08 25.60 -13.59
C ASP A 478 12.86 24.76 -13.99
N GLU A 479 12.97 23.43 -14.07
CA GLU A 479 11.80 22.56 -14.26
C GLU A 479 10.90 22.59 -13.01
N SER A 480 11.52 22.58 -11.83
CA SER A 480 10.82 22.80 -10.56
C SER A 480 10.16 24.18 -10.52
N GLU A 481 10.81 25.23 -11.01
CA GLU A 481 10.22 26.57 -11.07
C GLU A 481 9.09 26.68 -12.10
N LEU A 482 9.18 25.98 -13.24
CA LEU A 482 8.06 25.83 -14.17
C LEU A 482 6.87 25.16 -13.48
N GLY A 483 7.11 24.02 -12.80
CA GLY A 483 6.09 23.33 -12.01
C GLY A 483 5.45 24.24 -10.96
N ARG A 484 6.26 25.05 -10.25
CA ARG A 484 5.76 26.02 -9.26
C ARG A 484 4.87 27.07 -9.89
N ARG A 485 5.31 27.70 -10.99
CA ARG A 485 4.54 28.74 -11.70
C ARG A 485 3.21 28.20 -12.22
N LEU A 486 3.22 27.03 -12.85
CA LEU A 486 2.00 26.38 -13.34
C LEU A 486 1.06 26.03 -12.18
N THR A 487 1.60 25.52 -11.07
CA THR A 487 0.80 25.23 -9.87
C THR A 487 0.15 26.48 -9.30
N ARG A 488 0.90 27.57 -9.12
CA ARG A 488 0.33 28.86 -8.67
C ARG A 488 -0.75 29.37 -9.61
N SER A 489 -0.59 29.18 -10.92
CA SER A 489 -1.60 29.58 -11.91
C SER A 489 -2.91 28.82 -11.74
N VAL A 490 -2.86 27.49 -11.56
CA VAL A 490 -4.07 26.68 -11.34
C VAL A 490 -4.70 26.97 -9.98
N LEU A 491 -3.89 27.16 -8.93
CA LEU A 491 -4.37 27.55 -7.60
C LEU A 491 -5.11 28.90 -7.62
N GLY A 492 -4.65 29.86 -8.43
CA GLY A 492 -5.33 31.16 -8.60
C GLY A 492 -6.71 31.04 -9.27
N GLN A 493 -6.94 29.99 -10.07
CA GLN A 493 -8.24 29.73 -10.70
C GLN A 493 -9.24 29.12 -9.69
N GLU A 494 -8.75 28.26 -8.78
CA GLU A 494 -9.55 27.64 -7.71
C GLU A 494 -10.23 28.69 -6.81
N THR A 495 -9.49 29.72 -6.39
CA THR A 495 -10.00 30.82 -5.55
C THR A 495 -11.10 31.62 -6.24
N GLN A 496 -10.95 31.90 -7.54
CA GLN A 496 -11.96 32.64 -8.33
C GLN A 496 -13.26 31.84 -8.52
N THR A 497 -13.16 30.52 -8.71
CA THR A 497 -14.35 29.65 -8.78
C THR A 497 -15.08 29.51 -7.46
N SER A 498 -14.37 29.53 -6.32
CA SER A 498 -14.99 29.42 -4.99
C SER A 498 -15.76 30.69 -4.61
N GLU A 499 -15.27 31.88 -4.97
CA GLU A 499 -16.00 33.15 -4.75
C GLU A 499 -17.25 33.27 -5.65
N SER A 500 -17.23 32.67 -6.84
CA SER A 500 -18.34 32.73 -7.79
C SER A 500 -19.53 31.80 -7.43
N GLN A 501 -19.35 30.85 -6.49
CA GLN A 501 -20.40 29.91 -6.07
C GLN A 501 -21.19 30.33 -4.82
N ILE A 502 -20.92 31.51 -4.23
CA ILE A 502 -21.57 31.95 -2.97
C ILE A 502 -22.99 32.53 -3.19
N THR A 503 -23.49 32.65 -4.43
CA THR A 503 -24.87 33.13 -4.68
C THR A 503 -25.78 32.03 -5.20
N VAL A 504 -26.13 31.06 -4.35
CA VAL A 504 -27.32 30.21 -4.58
C VAL A 504 -28.21 30.30 -3.35
N THR A 505 -29.18 31.21 -3.44
CA THR A 505 -30.33 31.32 -2.55
C THR A 505 -31.17 30.05 -2.66
N PHE A 506 -31.33 29.32 -1.57
CA PHE A 506 -32.34 28.26 -1.46
C PHE A 506 -33.72 28.90 -1.20
N PRO A 507 -34.74 28.68 -2.05
CA PRO A 507 -36.12 28.97 -1.66
C PRO A 507 -36.63 27.89 -0.70
N ALA A 508 -37.55 28.31 0.18
CA ALA A 508 -38.06 27.62 1.36
C ALA A 508 -38.73 26.26 1.12
#